data_AF-A0AA90U0W7-F1
#
_entry.id   AF-A0AA90U0W7-F1
#
_cell.length_a   1.000
_cell.length_b   1.000
_cell.length_c   1.000
_cell.angle_alpha   90.00
_cell.angle_beta   90.00
_cell.angle_gamma   90.00
#
_symmetry.space_group_name_H-M   'P 1'
#
loop_
_entity.id
_entity.type
_entity.pdbx_description
1 polymer ?
#
loop_
_entity_poly.entity_id
_entity_poly.type
_entity_poly.pdbx_seq_one_letter_code
_entity_poly.pdbx_strand_id
1 'polypeptide(L)'
;MHIDIPKVTLNMLSRLIPQQRSTSTRLGGLLILVGETMFLFSLLNFIMITRIQYYSSNDTLFRTLFPEYILFLGGMIVVALIGMWLTYVYIFPSKQKFSQEQAIKDGRSPMYDRLVQMHGEMHEMQSMIKQLQEQVESLSKERKT
;
A
#
# COMPACT_ATOMS: atom_id res chain seq x y z
N MET A 1 -2.86 23.76 -33.34
CA MET A 1 -2.49 22.64 -34.23
C MET A 1 -3.13 21.40 -33.63
N HIS A 2 -4.34 21.06 -34.08
CA HIS A 2 -5.13 19.94 -33.54
C HIS A 2 -4.60 18.67 -34.22
N ILE A 3 -3.85 17.85 -33.49
CA ILE A 3 -3.39 16.56 -33.99
C ILE A 3 -4.56 15.59 -33.80
N ASP A 4 -5.32 15.36 -34.87
CA ASP A 4 -6.36 14.33 -34.92
C ASP A 4 -5.66 12.97 -35.04
N ILE A 5 -5.55 12.25 -33.91
CA ILE A 5 -5.05 10.88 -33.90
C ILE A 5 -6.18 9.98 -34.42
N PRO A 6 -5.99 9.24 -35.53
CA PRO A 6 -7.05 8.46 -36.15
C PRO A 6 -7.56 7.37 -35.20
N LYS A 7 -8.86 7.35 -34.90
CA LYS A 7 -9.55 6.37 -34.01
C LYS A 7 -9.24 4.89 -34.31
N VAL A 8 -8.77 4.59 -35.52
CA VAL A 8 -8.41 3.23 -35.98
C VAL A 8 -7.19 2.67 -35.24
N THR A 9 -6.22 3.50 -34.86
CA THR A 9 -5.02 3.04 -34.13
C THR A 9 -5.34 2.68 -32.68
N LEU A 10 -6.32 3.35 -32.07
CA LEU A 10 -6.80 3.04 -30.71
C LEU A 10 -7.43 1.64 -30.63
N ASN A 11 -8.18 1.24 -31.66
CA ASN A 11 -8.87 -0.05 -31.74
C ASN A 11 -7.92 -1.24 -31.97
N MET A 12 -6.75 -1.02 -32.59
CA MET A 12 -5.74 -2.07 -32.68
C MET A 12 -4.95 -2.21 -31.36
N LEU A 13 -4.66 -1.10 -30.68
CA LEU A 13 -3.95 -1.11 -29.39
C LEU A 13 -4.75 -1.82 -28.29
N SER A 14 -6.06 -1.58 -28.23
CA SER A 14 -6.97 -2.23 -27.27
C SER A 14 -7.15 -3.74 -27.49
N ARG A 15 -6.85 -4.21 -28.70
CA ARG A 15 -6.88 -5.64 -29.08
C ARG A 15 -5.57 -6.36 -28.74
N LEU A 16 -4.47 -5.60 -28.60
CA LEU A 16 -3.15 -6.12 -28.23
C LEU A 16 -2.94 -6.23 -26.70
N ILE A 17 -3.79 -5.58 -25.91
CA ILE A 17 -3.80 -5.70 -24.44
C ILE A 17 -4.76 -6.83 -24.08
N PRO A 18 -4.28 -8.06 -23.79
CA PRO A 18 -5.16 -9.15 -23.41
C PRO A 18 -5.97 -8.75 -22.16
N GLN A 19 -7.27 -9.00 -22.17
CA GLN A 19 -8.17 -8.73 -21.04
C GLN A 19 -7.67 -9.47 -19.79
N GLN A 20 -6.95 -8.73 -18.95
CA GLN A 20 -6.18 -9.19 -17.80
C GLN A 20 -7.01 -9.80 -16.66
N ARG A 21 -8.34 -9.88 -16.79
CA ARG A 21 -9.25 -10.26 -15.68
C ARG A 21 -9.22 -11.75 -15.32
N SER A 22 -9.09 -12.66 -16.28
CA SER A 22 -9.20 -14.11 -16.02
C SER A 22 -7.86 -14.77 -15.66
N THR A 23 -6.79 -14.39 -16.36
CA THR A 23 -5.44 -14.93 -16.11
C THR A 23 -4.84 -14.41 -14.80
N SER A 24 -5.23 -13.20 -14.36
CA SER A 24 -4.75 -12.58 -13.10
C SER A 24 -5.07 -13.41 -11.86
N THR A 25 -6.28 -13.96 -11.75
CA THR A 25 -6.68 -14.72 -10.55
C THR A 25 -5.93 -16.05 -10.42
N ARG A 26 -5.69 -16.75 -11.54
CA ARG A 26 -4.96 -18.03 -11.53
C ARG A 26 -3.45 -17.85 -11.33
N LEU A 27 -2.86 -16.87 -12.03
CA LEU A 27 -1.46 -16.51 -11.82
C LEU A 27 -1.22 -15.97 -10.41
N GLY A 28 -2.13 -15.14 -9.90
CA GLY A 28 -2.09 -14.64 -8.53
C GLY A 28 -2.19 -15.77 -7.50
N GLY A 29 -3.12 -16.72 -7.68
CA GLY A 29 -3.24 -17.89 -6.81
C GLY A 29 -1.98 -18.77 -6.82
N LEU A 30 -1.39 -19.02 -8.00
CA LEU A 30 -0.13 -19.76 -8.09
C LEU A 30 1.03 -19.01 -7.41
N LEU A 31 1.11 -17.70 -7.60
CA LEU A 31 2.15 -16.87 -7.01
C LEU A 31 2.05 -16.84 -5.48
N ILE A 32 0.83 -16.82 -4.94
CA ILE A 32 0.59 -16.96 -3.50
C ILE A 32 1.06 -18.33 -3.00
N LEU A 33 0.66 -19.42 -3.65
CA LEU A 33 1.06 -20.78 -3.25
C LEU A 33 2.58 -20.98 -3.30
N VAL A 34 3.23 -20.47 -4.35
CA VAL A 34 4.70 -20.49 -4.47
C VAL A 34 5.35 -19.62 -3.39
N GLY A 35 4.80 -18.43 -3.11
CA GLY A 35 5.29 -17.56 -2.05
C GLY A 35 5.18 -18.19 -0.66
N GLU A 36 4.04 -18.81 -0.35
CA GLU A 36 3.80 -19.49 0.94
C GLU A 36 4.72 -20.71 1.11
N THR A 37 4.90 -21.51 0.06
CA THR A 37 5.82 -22.66 0.09
C THR A 37 7.27 -22.23 0.23
N MET A 38 7.70 -21.14 -0.44
CA MET A 38 9.02 -20.55 -0.25
C MET A 38 9.21 -20.04 1.17
N PHE A 39 8.18 -19.44 1.78
CA PHE A 39 8.23 -19.01 3.17
C PHE A 39 8.42 -20.21 4.11
N LEU A 40 7.63 -21.27 3.97
CA LEU A 40 7.78 -22.49 4.77
C LEU A 40 9.17 -23.14 4.58
N PHE A 41 9.67 -23.18 3.35
CA PHE A 41 11.01 -23.69 3.06
C PHE A 41 12.08 -22.82 3.73
N SER A 42 11.92 -21.50 3.76
CA SER A 42 12.85 -20.61 4.45
C SER A 42 12.89 -20.85 5.97
N LEU A 43 11.73 -21.13 6.60
CA LEU A 43 11.67 -21.50 8.02
C LEU A 43 12.38 -22.83 8.29
N LEU A 44 12.16 -23.84 7.45
CA LEU A 44 12.85 -25.13 7.60
C LEU A 44 14.37 -24.98 7.44
N ASN A 45 14.82 -24.20 6.45
CA ASN A 45 16.23 -23.91 6.28
C ASN A 45 16.82 -23.15 7.46
N PHE A 46 16.08 -22.18 8.00
CA PHE A 46 16.51 -21.44 9.17
C PHE A 46 16.73 -22.37 10.37
N ILE A 47 15.79 -23.27 10.65
CA ILE A 47 15.93 -24.28 11.72
C ILE A 47 17.13 -25.21 11.46
N MET A 48 17.32 -25.63 10.20
CA MET A 48 18.43 -26.51 9.84
C MET A 48 19.79 -25.83 10.04
N ILE A 49 19.97 -24.61 9.52
CA ILE A 49 21.21 -23.85 9.65
C ILE A 49 21.51 -23.52 11.11
N THR A 50 20.51 -23.06 11.86
CA THR A 50 20.69 -22.76 13.30
C THR A 50 21.05 -24.00 14.10
N ARG A 51 20.49 -25.17 13.77
CA ARG A 51 20.90 -26.45 14.38
C ARG A 51 22.35 -26.81 14.06
N ILE A 52 22.76 -26.72 12.79
CA ILE A 52 24.14 -27.00 12.38
C ILE A 52 25.11 -26.04 13.07
N GLN A 53 24.79 -24.75 13.10
CA GLN A 53 25.62 -23.74 13.73
C GLN A 53 25.73 -23.98 15.25
N TYR A 54 24.63 -24.32 15.91
CA TYR A 54 24.61 -24.55 17.35
C TYR A 54 25.49 -25.74 17.78
N TYR A 55 25.51 -26.82 16.99
CA TYR A 55 26.35 -27.99 17.26
C TYR A 55 27.74 -27.94 16.61
N SER A 56 28.05 -26.87 15.87
CA SER A 56 29.33 -26.71 15.18
C SER A 56 30.50 -26.74 16.17
N SER A 57 31.46 -27.65 15.98
CA SER A 57 32.62 -27.81 16.87
C SER A 57 33.49 -26.55 17.00
N ASN A 58 33.39 -25.64 16.03
CA ASN A 58 34.19 -24.42 15.97
C ASN A 58 33.64 -23.28 16.83
N ASP A 59 32.40 -23.39 17.31
CA ASP A 59 31.76 -22.34 18.11
C ASP A 59 31.00 -22.97 19.29
N THR A 60 31.49 -22.68 20.50
CA THR A 60 30.87 -23.13 21.75
C THR A 60 30.08 -22.03 22.45
N LEU A 61 30.15 -20.79 21.96
CA LEU A 61 29.64 -19.60 22.64
C LEU A 61 28.13 -19.71 22.90
N PHE A 62 27.38 -20.13 21.87
CA PHE A 62 25.92 -20.32 21.99
C PHE A 62 25.54 -21.46 22.93
N ARG A 63 26.33 -22.55 22.98
CA ARG A 63 26.12 -23.68 23.89
C ARG A 63 26.47 -23.35 25.34
N THR A 64 27.39 -22.42 25.56
CA THR A 64 27.71 -21.92 26.89
C THR A 64 26.62 -21.00 27.42
N LEU A 65 26.07 -20.11 26.59
CA LEU A 65 24.99 -19.19 26.98
C LEU A 65 23.63 -19.88 27.11
N PHE A 66 23.35 -20.83 26.21
CA PHE A 66 22.14 -21.63 26.20
C PHE A 66 22.56 -23.09 26.13
N PRO A 67 22.50 -23.86 27.24
CA PRO A 67 22.91 -25.26 27.23
C PRO A 67 22.00 -26.15 26.35
N GLU A 68 20.72 -25.80 26.30
CA GLU A 68 19.71 -26.52 25.53
C GLU A 68 19.38 -25.82 24.22
N TYR A 69 19.33 -26.61 23.13
CA TYR A 69 19.02 -26.09 21.79
C TYR A 69 17.65 -25.41 21.73
N ILE A 70 16.67 -25.92 22.49
CA ILE A 70 15.32 -25.33 22.55
C ILE A 70 15.36 -23.94 23.19
N LEU A 71 16.21 -23.72 24.20
CA LEU A 71 16.37 -22.40 24.83
C LEU A 71 17.05 -21.42 23.88
N PHE A 72 18.06 -21.87 23.14
CA PHE A 72 18.68 -21.08 22.08
C PHE A 72 17.67 -20.68 21.00
N LEU A 73 16.88 -21.65 20.51
CA LEU A 73 15.85 -21.40 19.52
C LEU A 73 14.77 -20.44 20.04
N GLY A 74 14.35 -20.61 21.30
CA GLY A 74 13.43 -19.69 21.98
C GLY A 74 13.99 -18.26 22.07
N GLY A 75 15.27 -18.11 22.41
CA GLY A 75 15.96 -16.82 22.41
C GLY A 75 15.96 -16.16 21.03
N MET A 76 16.25 -16.93 19.98
CA MET A 76 16.20 -16.45 18.60
C MET A 76 14.79 -15.99 18.20
N ILE A 77 13.75 -16.70 18.62
CA ILE A 77 12.35 -16.30 18.39
C ILE A 77 12.04 -14.98 19.09
N VAL A 78 12.47 -14.80 20.34
CA VAL A 78 12.27 -13.53 21.08
C VAL A 78 12.96 -12.38 20.36
N VAL A 79 14.20 -12.55 19.90
CA VAL A 79 14.91 -11.53 19.11
C VAL A 79 14.17 -11.22 17.81
N ALA A 80 13.67 -12.24 17.10
CA ALA A 80 12.88 -12.05 15.89
C ALA A 80 11.57 -11.28 16.17
N LEU A 81 10.88 -11.57 17.28
CA LEU A 81 9.67 -10.85 17.69
C LEU A 81 9.96 -9.38 18.02
N ILE A 82 11.08 -9.10 18.70
CA ILE A 82 11.52 -7.72 18.94
C ILE A 82 11.80 -7.00 17.61
N GLY A 83 12.49 -7.65 16.68
CA GLY A 83 12.74 -7.11 15.34
C GLY A 83 11.44 -6.83 14.57
N MET A 84 10.46 -7.75 14.65
CA MET A 84 9.14 -7.57 14.05
C MET A 84 8.40 -6.39 14.68
N TRP A 85 8.42 -6.27 16.02
CA TRP A 85 7.83 -5.15 16.75
C TRP A 85 8.43 -3.81 16.32
N LEU A 86 9.76 -3.69 16.28
CA LEU A 86 10.44 -2.48 15.84
C LEU A 86 10.10 -2.12 14.39
N THR A 87 10.04 -3.13 13.51
CA THR A 87 9.65 -2.94 12.12
C THR A 87 8.21 -2.43 12.01
N TYR A 88 7.30 -3.01 12.78
CA TYR A 88 5.91 -2.60 12.80
C TYR A 88 5.73 -1.17 13.30
N VAL A 89 6.38 -0.81 14.40
CA VAL A 89 6.23 0.51 15.04
C VAL A 89 6.90 1.63 14.25
N TYR A 90 8.08 1.40 13.65
CA TYR A 90 8.88 2.48 13.06
C TYR A 90 8.97 2.43 11.53
N ILE A 91 9.15 1.23 10.96
CA ILE A 91 9.39 1.07 9.52
C ILE A 91 8.06 1.04 8.76
N PHE A 92 7.02 0.44 9.33
CA PHE A 92 5.72 0.34 8.67
C PHE A 92 5.03 1.70 8.45
N PRO A 93 4.91 2.59 9.46
CA PRO A 93 4.27 3.90 9.23
C PRO A 93 5.06 4.76 8.25
N SER A 94 6.39 4.69 8.25
CA SER A 94 7.21 5.43 7.28
C SER A 94 7.02 4.93 5.85
N LYS A 95 6.98 3.61 5.63
CA LYS A 95 6.67 3.03 4.31
C LYS A 95 5.27 3.40 3.82
N GLN A 96 4.27 3.37 4.72
CA GLN A 96 2.90 3.75 4.37
C GLN A 96 2.81 5.22 3.98
N LYS A 97 3.43 6.12 4.75
CA LYS A 97 3.44 7.56 4.45
C LYS A 97 4.14 7.85 3.11
N PHE A 98 5.31 7.25 2.88
CA PHE A 98 6.05 7.40 1.63
C PHE A 98 5.29 6.85 0.41
N SER A 99 4.58 5.72 0.56
CA SER A 99 3.76 5.17 -0.52
C SER A 99 2.54 6.05 -0.82
N GLN A 100 1.94 6.68 0.21
CA GLN A 100 0.83 7.61 0.02
C GLN A 100 1.30 8.91 -0.65
N GLU A 101 2.45 9.44 -0.25
CA GLU A 101 3.05 10.62 -0.88
C GLU A 101 3.38 10.37 -2.35
N GLN A 102 3.90 9.19 -2.69
CA GLN A 102 4.10 8.80 -4.10
C GLN A 102 2.77 8.61 -4.84
N ALA A 103 1.76 7.99 -4.23
CA ALA A 103 0.45 7.84 -4.86
C ALA A 103 -0.23 9.19 -5.14
N ILE A 104 -0.01 10.19 -4.28
CA ILE A 104 -0.47 11.57 -4.51
C ILE A 104 0.34 12.24 -5.63
N LYS A 105 1.69 12.13 -5.60
CA LYS A 105 2.56 12.70 -6.65
C LYS A 105 2.31 12.11 -8.04
N ASP A 106 1.99 10.81 -8.10
CA ASP A 106 1.71 10.09 -9.35
C ASP A 106 0.26 10.24 -9.81
N GLY A 107 -0.58 11.03 -9.12
CA GLY A 107 -1.99 11.22 -9.47
C GLY A 107 -2.83 9.94 -9.38
N ARG A 108 -2.40 8.98 -8.54
CA ARG A 108 -3.06 7.68 -8.34
C ARG A 108 -3.82 7.60 -7.02
N SER A 109 -3.97 8.73 -6.30
CA SER A 109 -4.71 8.81 -5.05
C SER A 109 -6.15 9.30 -5.31
N PRO A 110 -7.13 8.39 -5.50
CA PRO A 110 -8.52 8.77 -5.73
C PRO A 110 -9.13 9.55 -4.56
N MET A 111 -8.53 9.47 -3.37
CA MET A 111 -8.97 10.14 -2.16
C MET A 111 -8.56 11.62 -2.13
N TYR A 112 -7.37 11.95 -2.64
CA TYR A 112 -6.91 13.33 -2.78
C TYR A 112 -7.71 14.08 -3.84
N ASP A 113 -7.93 13.46 -5.00
CA ASP A 113 -8.71 14.07 -6.08
C ASP A 113 -10.16 14.32 -5.66
N ARG A 114 -10.76 13.39 -4.90
CA ARG A 114 -12.09 13.57 -4.28
C ARG A 114 -12.13 14.75 -3.31
N LEU A 115 -11.10 14.91 -2.47
CA LEU A 115 -11.03 16.02 -1.52
C LEU A 115 -10.91 17.38 -2.21
N VAL A 116 -10.11 17.45 -3.27
CA VAL A 116 -9.98 18.68 -4.08
C VAL A 116 -11.31 19.01 -4.77
N GLN A 117 -12.01 18.03 -5.33
CA GLN A 117 -13.33 18.23 -5.93
C GLN A 117 -14.36 18.72 -4.89
N MET A 118 -14.44 18.06 -3.72
CA MET A 118 -15.37 18.48 -2.66
C MET A 118 -15.08 19.91 -2.16
N HIS A 119 -13.81 20.33 -2.13
CA HIS A 119 -13.45 21.69 -1.76
C HIS A 119 -13.92 22.71 -2.80
N GLY A 120 -13.84 22.37 -4.09
CA GLY A 120 -14.39 23.18 -5.17
C GLY A 120 -15.92 23.30 -5.09
N GLU A 121 -16.61 22.18 -4.90
CA GLU A 121 -18.08 22.14 -4.76
C GLU A 121 -18.57 22.97 -3.57
N MET A 122 -17.89 22.91 -2.42
CA MET A 122 -18.24 23.75 -1.26
C MET A 122 -18.08 25.25 -1.54
N HIS A 123 -17.04 25.64 -2.28
CA HIS A 123 -16.82 27.04 -2.62
C HIS A 123 -17.90 27.56 -3.59
N GLU A 124 -18.33 26.71 -4.52
CA GLU A 124 -19.44 27.00 -5.44
C GLU A 124 -20.79 27.10 -4.71
N MET A 125 -21.04 26.23 -3.72
CA MET A 125 -22.24 26.37 -2.87
C MET A 125 -22.24 27.68 -2.08
N GLN A 126 -21.09 28.09 -1.53
CA GLN A 126 -20.99 29.36 -0.80
C GLN A 126 -21.24 30.56 -1.72
N SER A 127 -20.76 30.54 -2.96
CA SER A 127 -20.99 31.63 -3.91
C SER A 127 -22.46 31.70 -4.34
N MET A 128 -23.12 30.55 -4.59
CA MET A 128 -24.55 30.50 -4.90
C MET A 128 -25.41 30.99 -3.74
N ILE A 129 -25.10 30.61 -2.49
CA ILE A 129 -25.82 31.12 -1.31
C ILE A 129 -25.72 32.63 -1.21
N LYS A 130 -24.53 33.18 -1.46
CA LYS A 130 -24.30 34.64 -1.41
C LYS A 130 -25.08 35.37 -2.49
N GLN A 131 -25.13 34.84 -3.72
CA GLN A 131 -25.93 35.40 -4.80
C GLN A 131 -27.43 35.34 -4.52
N LEU A 132 -27.91 34.23 -3.95
CA LEU A 132 -29.31 34.11 -3.52
C LEU A 132 -29.65 35.11 -2.41
N GLN A 133 -28.73 35.32 -1.46
CA GLN A 133 -28.91 36.29 -0.39
C GLN A 133 -29.00 37.72 -0.93
N GLU A 134 -28.14 38.09 -1.88
CA GLU A 134 -28.18 39.39 -2.56
C GLU A 134 -29.47 39.58 -3.38
N GLN A 135 -29.96 38.54 -4.06
CA GLN A 135 -31.24 38.59 -4.79
C GLN A 135 -32.46 38.71 -3.87
N VAL A 136 -32.47 38.02 -2.73
CA VAL A 136 -33.56 38.14 -1.74
C VAL A 136 -33.57 39.54 -1.12
N GLU A 137 -32.39 40.11 -0.86
CA GLU A 137 -32.26 41.44 -0.28
C GLU A 137 -32.66 42.55 -1.27
N SER A 138 -32.39 42.39 -2.57
CA SER A 138 -32.84 43.32 -3.61
C SER A 138 -34.36 43.25 -3.82
N LEU A 139 -34.95 42.05 -3.87
CA LEU A 139 -36.41 41.87 -3.95
C LEU A 139 -37.13 42.39 -2.69
N SER A 140 -36.54 42.23 -1.51
CA SER A 140 -37.09 42.81 -0.28
C SER A 140 -37.04 44.35 -0.27
N LYS A 141 -36.08 44.96 -0.97
CA LYS A 141 -35.98 46.42 -1.09
C LYS A 141 -36.99 46.97 -2.09
N GLU A 142 -37.17 46.34 -3.24
CA GLU A 142 -38.19 46.73 -4.24
C GLU A 142 -39.61 46.65 -3.67
N ARG A 143 -39.91 45.68 -2.80
CA ARG A 143 -41.24 45.52 -2.19
C ARG A 143 -41.57 46.55 -1.10
N LYS A 144 -40.59 47.34 -0.63
CA LYS A 144 -40.76 48.36 0.42
C LYS A 144 -40.88 49.79 -0.13
N THR A 145 -40.73 49.97 -1.42
CA THR A 145 -41.08 51.18 -2.19
C THR A 145 -42.45 51.04 -2.83
#